data_AF-A0A0R0HDZ8-F1
#
_entry.id   AF-A0A0R0HDZ8-F1
#
_cell.length_a   1.000
_cell.length_b   1.000
_cell.length_c   1.000
_cell.angle_alpha   90.00
_cell.angle_beta   90.00
_cell.angle_gamma   90.00
#
_symmetry.space_group_name_H-M   'P 1'
#
loop_
_entity.id
_entity.type
_entity.pdbx_description
1 polymer ?
#
loop_
_entity_poly.entity_id
_entity_poly.type
_entity_poly.pdbx_seq_one_letter_code
_entity_poly.pdbx_strand_id
1 'polypeptide(L)'
;MDFVSRMLKVYQQLVEKTKSTHGALVENNKFCLSVHFRCVDEKKWSELARQVKSVLKEYPKLRLTQGRKVLEIRPTIKWDKGKALEVLLESLGEF
;
A
#
# COMPACT_ATOMS: atom_id res chain seq x y z
N MET A 1 15.70 4.52 8.30
CA MET A 1 15.14 4.17 6.99
C MET A 1 14.08 5.19 6.63
N ASP A 2 14.32 5.94 5.56
CA ASP A 2 13.36 6.89 4.99
C ASP A 2 12.09 6.17 4.49
N PHE A 3 11.07 6.95 4.16
CA PHE A 3 9.77 6.42 3.74
C PHE A 3 9.87 5.55 2.47
N VAL A 4 10.63 6.00 1.47
CA VAL A 4 10.76 5.31 0.17
C VAL A 4 11.42 3.95 0.36
N SER A 5 12.54 3.91 1.08
CA SER A 5 13.25 2.67 1.39
C SER A 5 12.37 1.67 2.14
N ARG A 6 11.52 2.15 3.08
CA ARG A 6 10.56 1.29 3.79
C ARG A 6 9.51 0.72 2.84
N MET A 7 8.94 1.55 1.95
CA MET A 7 7.96 1.11 0.96
C MET A 7 8.53 0.09 -0.03
N LEU A 8 9.78 0.28 -0.47
CA LEU A 8 10.47 -0.71 -1.32
C LEU A 8 10.64 -2.06 -0.62
N LYS A 9 10.98 -2.06 0.67
CA LYS A 9 11.08 -3.31 1.46
C LYS A 9 9.73 -4.02 1.55
N VAL A 10 8.65 -3.27 1.81
CA VAL A 10 7.28 -3.83 1.86
C VAL A 10 6.89 -4.39 0.49
N TYR A 11 7.20 -3.68 -0.59
CA TYR A 11 6.96 -4.14 -1.96
C TYR A 11 7.65 -5.48 -2.24
N GLN A 12 8.94 -5.60 -1.95
CA GLN A 12 9.68 -6.85 -2.13
C GLN A 12 9.10 -8.00 -1.31
N GLN A 13 8.74 -7.75 -0.04
CA GLN A 13 8.09 -8.75 0.79
C GLN A 13 6.72 -9.17 0.26
N LEU A 14 5.92 -8.22 -0.24
CA LEU A 14 4.63 -8.54 -0.86
C LEU A 14 4.82 -9.40 -2.10
N VAL A 15 5.71 -9.02 -3.02
CA VAL A 15 6.02 -9.79 -4.24
C VAL A 15 6.39 -11.23 -3.89
N GLU A 16 7.31 -11.41 -2.95
CA GLU A 16 7.75 -12.75 -2.54
C GLU A 16 6.61 -13.54 -1.87
N LYS A 17 5.87 -12.90 -0.96
CA LYS A 17 4.79 -13.57 -0.21
C LYS A 17 3.62 -13.98 -1.09
N THR A 18 3.32 -13.21 -2.14
CA THR A 18 2.20 -13.46 -3.06
C THR A 18 2.60 -14.28 -4.28
N LYS A 19 3.88 -14.62 -4.45
CA LYS A 19 4.41 -15.34 -5.62
C LYS A 19 3.73 -16.69 -5.88
N SER A 20 3.27 -17.37 -4.82
CA SER A 20 2.55 -18.65 -4.92
C SER A 20 1.07 -18.49 -5.31
N THR A 21 0.53 -17.28 -5.28
CA THR A 21 -0.85 -16.99 -5.64
C THR A 21 -0.93 -16.60 -7.11
N HIS A 22 -1.25 -17.58 -7.96
CA HIS A 22 -1.37 -17.34 -9.40
C HIS A 22 -2.39 -16.24 -9.72
N GLY A 23 -2.01 -15.32 -10.61
CA GLY A 23 -2.83 -14.17 -11.02
C GLY A 23 -2.76 -12.95 -10.08
N ALA A 24 -2.07 -13.03 -8.94
CA ALA A 24 -1.82 -11.87 -8.09
C ALA A 24 -0.73 -10.98 -8.70
N LEU A 25 -0.95 -9.67 -8.66
CA LEU A 25 0.02 -8.68 -9.14
C LEU A 25 0.27 -7.63 -8.07
N VAL A 26 1.54 -7.38 -7.74
CA VAL A 26 1.94 -6.31 -6.84
C VAL A 26 2.47 -5.13 -7.66
N GLU A 27 1.92 -3.95 -7.42
CA GLU A 27 2.28 -2.70 -8.09
C GLU A 27 2.81 -1.67 -7.07
N ASN A 28 3.80 -0.88 -7.48
CA ASN A 28 4.38 0.19 -6.68
C ASN A 28 4.07 1.56 -7.28
N ASN A 29 3.11 2.26 -6.67
CA ASN A 29 2.62 3.58 -7.12
C ASN A 29 3.30 4.73 -6.37
N LYS A 30 4.61 4.62 -6.11
CA LYS A 30 5.49 5.60 -5.45
C LYS A 30 5.17 5.89 -3.97
N PHE A 31 3.93 6.19 -3.64
CA PHE A 31 3.45 6.47 -2.27
C PHE A 31 2.46 5.43 -1.74
N CYS A 32 2.03 4.51 -2.59
CA CYS A 32 1.09 3.44 -2.28
C CYS A 32 1.57 2.15 -2.94
N LEU A 33 1.28 1.00 -2.35
CA LEU A 33 1.42 -0.29 -3.02
C LEU A 33 0.04 -0.88 -3.24
N SER A 34 -0.12 -1.62 -4.33
CA SER A 34 -1.38 -2.27 -4.66
C SER A 34 -1.14 -3.76 -4.88
N VAL A 35 -2.02 -4.60 -4.34
CA VAL A 35 -2.07 -6.03 -4.65
C VAL A 35 -3.37 -6.29 -5.38
N HIS A 36 -3.26 -6.44 -6.70
CA HIS A 36 -4.38 -6.73 -7.58
C HIS A 36 -4.70 -8.21 -7.53
N PHE A 37 -5.98 -8.52 -7.40
CA PHE A 37 -6.46 -9.91 -7.32
C PHE A 37 -7.57 -10.18 -8.34
N ARG A 38 -7.63 -9.36 -9.40
CA ARG A 38 -8.64 -9.50 -10.46
C ARG A 38 -8.57 -10.84 -11.19
N CYS A 39 -7.36 -11.36 -11.38
CA CYS A 39 -7.08 -12.60 -12.09
C CYS A 39 -6.78 -13.77 -11.14
N VAL A 40 -7.03 -13.60 -9.84
CA VAL A 40 -6.85 -14.65 -8.83
C VAL A 40 -8.15 -15.44 -8.70
N ASP A 41 -8.05 -16.77 -8.61
CA ASP A 41 -9.19 -17.63 -8.29
C ASP A 41 -9.87 -17.15 -7.00
N GLU A 42 -11.20 -17.00 -7.02
CA GLU A 42 -11.98 -16.49 -5.90
C GLU A 42 -11.77 -17.29 -4.60
N LYS A 43 -11.50 -18.60 -4.72
CA LYS A 43 -11.19 -19.49 -3.59
C LYS A 43 -9.90 -19.09 -2.87
N LYS A 44 -9.01 -18.36 -3.54
CA LYS A 44 -7.71 -17.92 -3.02
C LYS A 44 -7.71 -16.48 -2.49
N TRP A 45 -8.80 -15.72 -2.66
CA TRP A 45 -8.84 -14.31 -2.23
C TRP A 45 -8.60 -14.13 -0.74
N SER A 46 -9.21 -14.97 0.10
CA SER A 46 -9.05 -14.92 1.55
C SER A 46 -7.61 -15.25 1.98
N GLU A 47 -6.99 -16.22 1.33
CA GLU A 47 -5.60 -16.61 1.53
C GLU A 47 -4.64 -15.47 1.13
N LEU A 48 -4.86 -14.84 -0.02
CA LEU A 48 -4.08 -13.69 -0.47
C LEU A 48 -4.21 -12.50 0.51
N ALA A 49 -5.42 -12.18 0.94
CA ALA A 49 -5.64 -11.13 1.92
C ALA A 49 -4.92 -11.41 3.25
N ARG A 50 -4.87 -12.67 3.68
CA ARG A 50 -4.10 -13.11 4.85
C ARG A 50 -2.59 -12.96 4.64
N GLN A 51 -2.07 -13.32 3.47
CA GLN A 51 -0.65 -13.11 3.10
C GLN A 51 -0.29 -11.63 3.18
N VAL A 52 -1.08 -10.75 2.56
CA VAL A 52 -0.86 -9.29 2.59
C VAL A 52 -0.92 -8.75 4.03
N LYS A 53 -1.94 -9.13 4.80
CA LYS A 53 -2.06 -8.73 6.21
C LYS A 53 -0.87 -9.21 7.04
N SER A 54 -0.32 -10.39 6.76
CA SER A 54 0.85 -10.92 7.49
C SER A 54 2.09 -10.06 7.32
N VAL A 55 2.34 -9.55 6.10
CA VAL A 55 3.43 -8.61 5.84
C VAL A 55 3.21 -7.31 6.62
N LEU A 56 1.98 -6.78 6.62
CA LEU A 56 1.67 -5.50 7.27
C LEU A 56 1.74 -5.52 8.80
N LYS A 57 1.76 -6.70 9.45
CA LYS A 57 1.95 -6.79 10.91
C LYS A 57 3.25 -6.13 11.37
N GLU A 58 4.29 -6.14 10.54
CA GLU A 58 5.59 -5.52 10.82
C GLU A 58 5.59 -4.00 10.55
N TYR A 59 4.51 -3.44 9.98
CA TYR A 59 4.43 -2.06 9.52
C TYR A 59 3.17 -1.34 10.03
N PRO A 60 3.06 -1.06 11.34
CA PRO A 60 1.86 -0.44 11.94
C PRO A 60 1.55 0.98 11.44
N LYS A 61 2.52 1.65 10.79
CA LYS A 61 2.32 2.96 10.13
C LYS A 61 1.73 2.85 8.73
N LEU A 62 1.41 1.63 8.27
CA LEU A 62 0.69 1.39 7.02
C LEU A 62 -0.71 0.87 7.35
N ARG A 63 -1.67 1.22 6.49
CA ARG A 63 -3.03 0.72 6.54
C ARG A 63 -3.37 0.00 5.25
N LEU A 64 -4.23 -1.00 5.39
CA LEU A 64 -4.81 -1.75 4.28
C LEU A 64 -6.20 -1.19 3.97
N THR A 65 -6.45 -0.78 2.74
CA THR A 65 -7.78 -0.45 2.22
C THR A 65 -8.14 -1.42 1.10
N GLN A 66 -9.42 -1.64 0.87
CA GLN A 66 -9.89 -2.52 -0.20
C GLN A 66 -10.63 -1.70 -1.25
N GLY A 67 -10.15 -1.81 -2.49
CA GLY A 67 -10.82 -1.29 -3.67
C GLY A 67 -11.47 -2.41 -4.49
N ARG A 68 -11.86 -2.10 -5.73
CA ARG A 68 -12.49 -3.07 -6.63
C ARG A 68 -11.47 -4.07 -7.16
N LYS A 69 -11.43 -5.26 -6.55
CA LYS A 69 -10.48 -6.35 -6.86
C LYS A 69 -9.00 -5.95 -6.66
N VAL A 70 -8.75 -5.07 -5.67
CA VAL A 70 -7.40 -4.61 -5.28
C VAL A 70 -7.33 -4.37 -3.78
N LEU A 71 -6.20 -4.73 -3.17
CA LEU A 71 -5.84 -4.36 -1.81
C LEU A 71 -4.78 -3.26 -1.87
N GLU A 72 -5.03 -2.14 -1.22
CA GLU A 72 -4.15 -0.97 -1.28
C GLU A 72 -3.47 -0.76 0.07
N ILE A 73 -2.15 -0.61 0.04
CA ILE A 73 -1.29 -0.40 1.19
C ILE A 73 -0.86 1.05 1.16
N ARG A 74 -1.37 1.82 2.12
CA ARG A 74 -1.17 3.27 2.20
C ARG A 74 -0.53 3.64 3.52
N PRO A 75 0.32 4.68 3.57
CA PRO A 75 0.74 5.24 4.84
C PRO A 75 -0.45 5.73 5.65
N THR A 76 -0.40 5.49 6.96
CA THR A 76 -1.30 6.08 7.94
C THR A 76 -0.84 7.52 8.17
N ILE A 77 -1.23 8.40 7.25
CA ILE A 77 -0.98 9.83 7.41
C ILE A 77 -2.22 10.42 8.09
N LYS A 78 -2.06 10.92 9.32
CA LYS A 78 -2.98 11.90 9.89
C LYS A 78 -2.71 13.24 9.20
N TRP A 79 -3.06 13.34 7.93
CA TRP A 79 -2.92 14.58 7.18
C TRP A 79 -4.32 15.09 6.86
N ASP A 80 -4.65 16.20 7.50
CA ASP A 80 -5.77 17.04 7.16
C ASP A 80 -5.47 17.69 5.78
N LYS A 81 -6.42 17.64 4.84
CA LYS A 81 -6.24 18.24 3.50
C LYS A 81 -5.94 19.74 3.56
N GLY A 82 -6.52 20.46 4.51
CA GLY A 82 -6.25 21.87 4.80
C GLY A 82 -4.81 22.09 5.26
N LYS A 83 -4.24 21.21 6.10
CA LYS A 83 -2.83 21.30 6.49
C LYS A 83 -1.87 21.07 5.32
N ALA A 84 -2.25 20.23 4.35
CA ALA A 84 -1.49 20.07 3.10
C ALA A 84 -1.49 21.35 2.28
N LEU A 85 -2.67 21.95 2.18
CA LEU A 85 -2.87 23.15 1.40
C LEU A 85 -2.14 24.33 2.04
N GLU A 86 -2.20 24.51 3.36
CA GLU A 86 -1.41 25.51 4.10
C GLU A 86 0.07 25.39 3.79
N VAL A 87 0.64 24.19 3.94
CA VAL A 87 2.07 23.96 3.65
C VAL A 87 2.40 24.23 2.18
N LEU A 88 1.48 23.89 1.26
CA LEU A 88 1.66 24.18 -0.16
C LEU A 88 1.63 25.69 -0.44
N LEU A 89 0.69 26.42 0.17
CA LEU A 89 0.54 27.88 0.04
C LEU A 89 1.75 28.62 0.63
N GLU A 90 2.23 28.20 1.81
CA GLU A 90 3.46 28.72 2.43
C GLU A 90 4.67 28.51 1.49
N SER A 91 4.77 27.34 0.85
CA SER A 91 5.87 27.04 -0.08
C SER A 91 5.79 27.80 -1.41
N LEU A 92 4.62 28.34 -1.77
CA LEU A 92 4.41 29.17 -2.94
C LEU A 92 4.62 30.68 -2.66
N GLY A 93 4.84 31.06 -1.39
CA GLY A 93 5.05 32.45 -0.99
C GLY A 93 3.78 33.31 -1.05
N GLU A 94 2.60 32.70 -0.97
CA GLU A 94 1.30 33.42 -0.99
C GLU A 94 0.87 33.95 0.39
N PHE A 95 1.78 34.02 1.38
CA PHE A 95 1.59 34.67 2.68
C PHE A 95 2.88 35.30 3.20
#